data_AF-A0A657LUN7-F1
#
_entry.id   AF-A0A657LUN7-F1
#
_cell.length_a   1.000
_cell.length_b   1.000
_cell.length_c   1.000
_cell.angle_alpha   90.00
_cell.angle_beta   90.00
_cell.angle_gamma   90.00
#
_symmetry.space_group_name_H-M   'P 1'
#
loop_
_entity.id
_entity.type
_entity.pdbx_description
1 polymer ?
#
loop_
_entity_poly.entity_id
_entity_poly.type
_entity_poly.pdbx_seq_one_letter_code
_entity_poly.pdbx_strand_id
1 'polypeptide(L)'
;MSSSLIIATLAAGLAGFAPPAIDVPSMVVAVGGDCGAAAAQVVAETGGELLSAQPTGDGKCVVTVLIPGNGGRPKKVTMRVAM
;
A
#
# COMPACT_ATOMS: atom_id res chain seq x y z
N MET A 1 -19.40 52.28 20.47
CA MET A 1 -20.01 51.03 20.98
C MET A 1 -20.32 50.15 19.78
N SER A 2 -19.45 49.19 19.45
CA SER A 2 -19.61 48.31 18.29
C SER A 2 -19.85 46.89 18.77
N SER A 3 -20.98 46.32 18.34
CA SER A 3 -21.60 45.09 18.79
C SER A 3 -20.71 43.85 18.62
N SER A 4 -20.09 43.42 19.71
CA SER A 4 -19.31 42.18 19.83
C SER A 4 -20.15 40.90 19.98
N LEU A 5 -21.49 41.02 19.97
CA LEU A 5 -22.40 39.88 20.20
C LEU A 5 -22.69 39.02 18.96
N ILE A 6 -22.25 39.40 17.76
CA ILE A 6 -22.60 38.68 16.52
C ILE A 6 -21.63 37.53 16.20
N ILE A 7 -20.39 37.58 16.69
CA ILE A 7 -19.35 36.62 16.26
C ILE A 7 -19.49 35.24 16.94
N ALA A 8 -20.22 35.14 18.05
CA ALA A 8 -20.30 33.91 18.85
C ALA A 8 -21.20 32.80 18.24
N THR A 9 -22.03 33.09 17.24
CA THR A 9 -23.06 32.15 16.77
C THR A 9 -22.67 31.30 15.56
N LEU A 10 -21.54 31.56 14.88
CA LEU A 10 -21.15 30.80 13.68
C LEU A 10 -20.37 29.49 13.95
N ALA A 11 -19.77 29.33 15.13
CA ALA A 11 -18.92 28.15 15.42
C ALA A 11 -19.71 26.88 15.80
N ALA A 12 -21.00 26.99 16.13
CA ALA A 12 -21.80 25.87 16.63
C ALA A 12 -22.35 24.95 15.52
N GLY A 13 -22.31 25.35 14.25
CA GLY A 13 -22.90 24.59 13.15
C GLY A 13 -22.04 23.43 12.60
N LEU A 14 -20.74 23.40 12.91
CA LEU A 14 -19.79 22.46 12.30
C LEU A 14 -19.49 21.22 13.16
N ALA A 15 -19.95 21.18 14.41
CA ALA A 15 -19.68 20.06 15.33
C ALA A 15 -20.64 18.86 15.16
N GLY A 16 -21.68 18.98 14.31
CA GLY A 16 -22.75 17.97 14.20
C GLY A 16 -22.56 16.90 13.13
N PHE A 17 -21.55 17.02 12.25
CA PHE A 17 -21.30 16.05 11.18
C PHE A 17 -20.13 15.13 11.55
N ALA A 18 -20.36 14.20 12.47
CA ALA A 18 -19.52 13.02 12.56
C ALA A 18 -19.93 12.06 11.42
N PRO A 19 -19.02 11.64 10.51
CA PRO A 19 -19.33 10.57 9.59
C PRO A 19 -19.70 9.32 10.42
N PRO A 20 -20.72 8.54 10.00
CA PRO A 20 -21.00 7.28 10.67
C PRO A 20 -19.71 6.45 10.68
N ALA A 21 -19.33 5.95 11.86
CA ALA A 21 -18.25 4.99 11.97
C ALA A 21 -18.69 3.73 11.23
N ILE A 22 -18.27 3.60 9.97
CA ILE A 22 -18.41 2.36 9.23
C ILE A 22 -17.35 1.43 9.82
N ASP A 23 -17.78 0.62 10.80
CA ASP A 23 -17.05 -0.56 11.25
C ASP A 23 -17.08 -1.56 10.09
N VAL A 24 -16.22 -1.34 9.09
CA VAL A 24 -15.91 -2.39 8.12
C VAL A 24 -15.03 -3.35 8.89
N PRO A 25 -15.48 -4.58 9.21
CA PRO A 25 -14.58 -5.57 9.75
C PRO A 25 -13.46 -5.73 8.74
N SER A 26 -12.28 -5.24 9.11
CA SER A 26 -11.06 -5.44 8.35
C SER A 26 -10.72 -6.91 8.51
N MET A 27 -11.40 -7.74 7.73
CA MET A 27 -11.10 -9.16 7.63
C MET A 27 -9.79 -9.26 6.85
N VAL A 28 -8.69 -8.96 7.55
CA VAL A 28 -7.34 -9.21 7.10
C VAL A 28 -7.17 -10.72 7.21
N VAL A 29 -7.54 -11.43 6.15
CA VAL A 29 -7.18 -12.84 6.01
C VAL A 29 -5.67 -12.86 5.90
N ALA A 30 -4.99 -13.39 6.92
CA ALA A 30 -3.58 -13.73 6.83
C ALA A 30 -3.45 -14.83 5.77
N VAL A 31 -3.21 -14.44 4.53
CA VAL A 31 -2.85 -15.36 3.45
C VAL A 31 -1.50 -15.94 3.83
N GLY A 32 -1.43 -17.26 4.01
CA GLY A 32 -0.20 -17.95 4.35
C GLY A 32 0.85 -17.73 3.28
N GLY A 33 1.79 -16.82 3.55
CA GLY A 33 2.93 -16.51 2.69
C GLY A 33 3.04 -15.02 2.37
N ASP A 34 3.58 -14.25 3.31
CA ASP A 34 4.03 -12.90 3.00
C ASP A 34 5.29 -12.99 2.13
N CYS A 35 5.12 -12.85 0.82
CA CYS A 35 6.23 -12.78 -0.15
C CYS A 35 7.14 -11.56 0.04
N GLY A 36 6.96 -10.76 1.10
CA GLY A 36 7.72 -9.55 1.38
C GLY A 36 9.22 -9.80 1.53
N ALA A 37 9.62 -10.85 2.24
CA ALA A 37 11.04 -11.19 2.40
C ALA A 37 11.69 -11.61 1.07
N ALA A 38 11.03 -12.51 0.33
CA ALA A 38 11.49 -12.94 -0.99
C ALA A 38 11.53 -11.79 -1.99
N ALA A 39 10.53 -10.88 -1.96
CA ALA A 39 10.49 -9.71 -2.81
C ALA A 39 11.63 -8.73 -2.48
N ALA A 40 11.90 -8.47 -1.20
CA ALA A 40 12.99 -7.62 -0.76
C ALA A 40 14.36 -8.17 -1.21
N GLN A 41 14.55 -9.49 -1.14
CA GLN A 41 15.75 -10.15 -1.63
C GLN A 41 15.92 -9.93 -3.15
N VAL A 42 14.90 -10.23 -3.96
CA VAL A 42 14.98 -10.07 -5.41
C VAL A 42 15.24 -8.62 -5.83
N VAL A 43 14.62 -7.65 -5.14
CA VAL A 43 14.89 -6.22 -5.37
C VAL A 43 16.34 -5.87 -5.06
N ALA A 44 16.88 -6.32 -3.92
CA ALA A 44 18.27 -6.09 -3.54
C ALA A 44 19.27 -6.75 -4.51
N GLU A 45 18.96 -7.94 -5.01
CA GLU A 45 19.80 -8.67 -5.96
C GLU A 45 19.77 -8.06 -7.37
N THR A 46 18.60 -7.61 -7.82
CA THR A 46 18.40 -7.11 -9.18
C THR A 46 18.64 -5.61 -9.30
N GLY A 47 18.62 -4.86 -8.20
CA GLY A 47 18.64 -3.39 -8.20
C GLY A 47 17.44 -2.78 -8.92
N GLY A 48 16.35 -3.55 -9.08
CA GLY A 48 15.15 -3.16 -9.81
C GLY A 48 14.01 -2.72 -8.89
N GLU A 49 12.95 -2.20 -9.48
CA GLU A 49 11.74 -1.82 -8.76
C GLU A 49 10.74 -2.99 -8.72
N LEU A 50 10.17 -3.26 -7.55
CA LEU A 50 9.17 -4.31 -7.38
C LEU A 50 7.83 -3.88 -8.01
N LEU A 51 7.34 -4.66 -8.96
CA LEU A 51 5.99 -4.47 -9.53
C LEU A 51 4.93 -5.29 -8.81
N SER A 52 5.25 -6.54 -8.50
CA SER A 52 4.33 -7.43 -7.80
C SER A 52 5.05 -8.58 -7.14
N ALA A 53 4.50 -9.05 -6.03
CA ALA A 53 4.88 -10.30 -5.39
C ALA A 53 3.59 -11.05 -5.06
N GLN A 54 3.48 -12.29 -5.49
CA GLN A 54 2.28 -13.11 -5.30
C GLN A 54 2.67 -14.51 -4.79
N PRO A 55 2.08 -14.97 -3.68
CA PRO A 55 2.26 -16.33 -3.22
C PRO A 55 1.57 -17.32 -4.15
N THR A 56 2.18 -18.47 -4.37
CA THR A 56 1.58 -19.62 -5.06
C THR A 56 1.27 -20.72 -4.06
N GLY A 57 0.29 -21.56 -4.39
CA GLY A 57 -0.10 -22.71 -3.56
C GLY A 57 1.02 -23.74 -3.35
N ASP A 58 2.12 -23.66 -4.12
CA ASP A 58 3.28 -24.55 -4.03
C ASP A 58 4.33 -24.08 -3.01
N GLY A 59 4.03 -23.08 -2.17
CA GLY A 59 5.00 -22.49 -1.23
C GLY A 59 6.09 -21.66 -1.91
N LYS A 60 5.81 -21.13 -3.10
CA LYS A 60 6.72 -20.26 -3.86
C LYS A 60 6.12 -18.87 -4.03
N CYS A 61 6.96 -17.87 -4.17
CA CYS A 61 6.60 -16.51 -4.51
C CYS A 61 6.95 -16.21 -5.96
N VAL A 62 5.96 -15.78 -6.74
CA VAL A 62 6.18 -15.19 -8.06
C VAL A 62 6.44 -13.70 -7.84
N VAL A 63 7.68 -13.29 -8.06
CA VAL A 63 8.13 -11.91 -7.90
C VAL A 63 8.40 -11.31 -9.28
N THR A 64 7.86 -10.13 -9.55
CA THR A 64 8.11 -9.39 -10.78
C THR A 64 8.80 -8.07 -10.46
N VAL A 65 9.96 -7.86 -11.08
CA VAL A 65 10.77 -6.64 -10.95
C VAL A 65 10.98 -5.96 -12.30
N LEU A 66 11.10 -4.65 -12.28
CA LEU A 66 11.58 -3.84 -13.40
C LEU A 66 13.04 -3.49 -13.16
N ILE A 67 13.93 -4.06 -13.96
CA ILE A 67 15.34 -3.73 -13.91
C ILE A 67 15.58 -2.51 -14.80
N PRO A 68 16.07 -1.38 -14.26
CA PRO A 68 16.38 -0.21 -15.05
C PRO A 68 17.47 -0.54 -16.08
N GLY A 69 17.22 -0.20 -17.34
CA GLY A 69 18.25 -0.26 -18.38
C GLY A 69 19.13 0.98 -18.33
N ASN A 70 20.42 0.85 -18.63
CA ASN A 70 21.37 1.98 -18.68
C ASN A 70 21.08 2.91 -19.89
N GLY A 71 20.00 3.71 -19.79
CA GLY A 71 19.49 4.58 -20.87
C GLY A 71 18.53 3.90 -21.87
N GLY A 72 18.13 2.66 -21.61
CA GLY A 72 17.24 1.87 -22.47
C GLY A 72 15.94 1.45 -21.78
N ARG A 73 15.06 0.73 -22.50
CA ARG A 73 13.77 0.27 -21.96
C ARG A 73 13.99 -0.66 -20.74
N PRO A 74 13.33 -0.41 -19.59
CA PRO A 74 13.40 -1.28 -18.42
C PRO A 74 12.97 -2.71 -18.75
N LYS A 75 13.68 -3.70 -18.19
CA LYS A 75 13.37 -5.12 -18.40
C LYS A 75 12.43 -5.61 -17.31
N LYS A 76 11.26 -6.09 -17.70
CA LYS A 76 10.35 -6.80 -16.80
C LYS A 76 10.84 -8.24 -16.64
N VAL A 77 11.22 -8.61 -15.43
CA VAL A 77 11.69 -9.95 -15.09
C VAL A 77 10.75 -10.53 -14.05
N THR A 78 10.24 -11.73 -14.30
CA THR A 78 9.40 -12.47 -13.37
C THR A 78 10.13 -13.74 -12.96
N MET A 79 10.31 -13.93 -11.66
CA MET A 79 11.07 -15.03 -11.07
C MET A 79 10.22 -15.76 -10.03
N ARG A 80 10.53 -17.04 -9.80
CA ARG A 80 9.92 -17.85 -8.74
C ARG A 80 10.94 -18.07 -7.64
N VAL A 81 10.62 -17.67 -6.42
CA VAL A 81 11.47 -17.80 -5.23
C VAL A 81 10.77 -18.73 -4.24
N ALA A 82 11.51 -19.54 -3.49
CA ALA A 82 10.92 -20.27 -2.37
C ALA A 82 10.58 -19.28 -1.24
N MET A 83 9.47 -19.53 -0.53
CA MET A 83 9.13 -18.78 0.70
C MET A 83 10.06 -19.15 1.85
#